data_AF-A0A1Q8KN77-F1
#
_entry.id   AF-A0A1Q8KN77-F1
#
_cell.length_a   1.000
_cell.length_b   1.000
_cell.length_c   1.000
_cell.angle_alpha   90.00
_cell.angle_beta   90.00
_cell.angle_gamma   90.00
#
_symmetry.space_group_name_H-M   'P 1'
#
loop_
_entity.id
_entity.type
_entity.pdbx_description
1 polymer ?
#
loop_
_entity_poly.entity_id
_entity_poly.type
_entity_poly.pdbx_seq_one_letter_code
_entity_poly.pdbx_strand_id
1 'polypeptide(L)' 'MSGRPPGRRPEWRTRPGRTGTHALRHYYASVLLDAGEGVRALSEYLGHHDPGFTLRTYTHLMPFSSARTRRAIDAVFVTG' A
#
# COMPACT_ATOMS: atom_id res chain seq x y z
N MET A 1 53.90 22.53 8.95
CA MET A 1 53.27 21.32 9.52
C MET A 1 52.22 21.76 10.54
N SER A 2 50.94 21.75 10.18
CA SER A 2 49.83 21.93 11.11
C SER A 2 48.72 20.99 10.69
N GLY A 3 48.27 20.16 11.63
CA GLY A 3 47.54 18.92 11.40
C GLY A 3 46.13 19.12 10.87
N ARG A 4 45.80 18.33 9.84
CA ARG A 4 44.45 18.17 9.29
C ARG A 4 43.53 17.61 10.39
N PRO A 5 42.32 18.15 10.62
CA PRO A 5 41.40 17.60 11.61
C PRO A 5 41.01 16.16 11.25
N PRO A 6 40.85 15.25 12.24
CA PRO A 6 40.50 13.87 11.96
C PRO A 6 39.15 13.79 11.27
N GLY A 7 39.11 13.01 10.19
CA GLY A 7 38.01 12.97 9.23
C GLY A 7 36.67 12.70 9.90
N ARG A 8 35.78 13.70 9.85
CA ARG A 8 34.35 13.47 9.89
C ARG A 8 34.00 12.66 8.64
N ARG A 9 33.91 11.34 8.79
CA ARG A 9 33.34 10.48 7.75
C ARG A 9 31.94 11.04 7.46
N PRO A 10 31.56 11.27 6.20
CA PRO A 10 30.22 11.72 5.90
C PRO A 10 29.29 10.60 6.33
N GLU A 11 28.59 10.81 7.43
CA GLU A 11 27.45 10.00 7.82
C GLU A 11 26.29 10.28 6.86
N TRP A 12 26.48 9.98 5.58
CA TRP A 12 25.35 9.81 4.66
C TRP A 12 24.49 8.61 5.05
N ARG A 13 24.70 8.03 6.26
CA ARG A 13 23.83 7.14 7.04
C ARG A 13 22.48 7.18 6.36
N THR A 14 22.33 6.21 5.45
CA THR A 14 21.15 6.03 4.64
C THR A 14 20.05 6.14 5.65
N ARG A 15 19.30 7.26 5.64
CA ARG A 15 18.08 7.31 6.44
C ARG A 15 17.36 6.06 5.96
N PRO A 16 17.06 5.07 6.82
CA PRO A 16 16.28 3.93 6.41
C PRO A 16 14.87 4.48 6.20
N GLY A 17 14.73 5.20 5.11
CA GLY A 17 13.48 5.68 4.62
C GLY A 17 12.67 4.43 4.38
N ARG A 18 11.40 4.54 4.70
CA ARG A 18 10.35 3.54 4.52
C ARG A 18 10.12 3.26 3.01
N THR A 19 11.16 3.16 2.18
CA THR A 19 11.16 3.80 0.84
C THR A 19 11.45 2.86 -0.33
N GLY A 20 11.92 1.62 -0.12
CA GLY A 20 12.12 0.68 -1.24
C GLY A 20 10.99 -0.34 -1.36
N THR A 21 11.18 -1.48 -0.67
CA THR A 21 10.27 -2.63 -0.70
C THR A 21 8.91 -2.32 -0.08
N HIS A 22 8.87 -1.47 0.94
CA HIS A 22 7.62 -1.08 1.59
C HIS A 22 6.77 -0.20 0.66
N ALA A 23 7.38 0.74 -0.07
CA ALA A 23 6.69 1.58 -1.05
C ALA A 23 6.10 0.74 -2.21
N LEU A 24 6.83 -0.28 -2.68
CA LEU A 24 6.32 -1.21 -3.68
C LEU A 24 5.12 -2.01 -3.18
N ARG A 25 5.15 -2.50 -1.93
CA ARG A 25 3.98 -3.17 -1.33
C ARG A 25 2.77 -2.26 -1.23
N HIS A 26 2.98 -0.99 -0.85
CA HIS A 26 1.91 0.02 -0.81
C HIS A 26 1.35 0.31 -2.20
N TYR A 27 2.20 0.45 -3.22
CA TYR A 27 1.77 0.65 -4.60
C TYR A 27 0.96 -0.55 -5.13
N TYR A 28 1.45 -1.76 -4.93
CA TYR A 28 0.78 -2.99 -5.35
C TYR A 28 -0.61 -3.14 -4.69
N ALA A 29 -0.70 -2.90 -3.39
CA ALA A 29 -1.97 -2.91 -2.67
C ALA A 29 -2.95 -1.84 -3.20
N SER A 30 -2.46 -0.64 -3.51
CA SER A 30 -3.29 0.46 -4.02
C SER A 30 -3.95 0.11 -5.36
N VAL A 31 -3.17 -0.43 -6.30
CA VAL A 31 -3.67 -0.80 -7.63
C VAL A 31 -4.72 -1.90 -7.56
N LEU A 32 -4.47 -2.95 -6.77
CA LEU A 32 -5.42 -4.06 -6.65
C LEU A 32 -6.74 -3.63 -6.00
N LEU A 33 -6.69 -2.83 -4.94
CA LEU A 33 -7.91 -2.35 -4.27
C LEU A 33 -8.70 -1.39 -5.15
N ASP A 34 -8.03 -0.53 -5.93
CA ASP A 34 -8.71 0.35 -6.87
C ASP A 34 -9.43 -0.44 -7.98
N ALA A 35 -8.81 -1.53 -8.46
CA ALA A 35 -9.40 -2.48 -9.41
C ALA A 35 -10.59 -3.28 -8.82
N GLY A 36 -10.81 -3.22 -7.50
CA GLY A 36 -11.91 -3.91 -6.81
C GLY A 36 -11.54 -5.29 -6.27
N GLU A 37 -10.25 -5.61 -6.15
CA GLU A 37 -9.78 -6.87 -5.59
C GLU A 37 -10.19 -7.03 -4.12
N GLY A 38 -10.44 -8.27 -3.70
CA GLY A 38 -10.84 -8.57 -2.33
C GLY A 38 -9.69 -8.39 -1.33
N VAL A 39 -9.98 -7.80 -0.16
CA VAL A 39 -9.00 -7.62 0.92
C VAL A 39 -8.38 -8.94 1.39
N ARG A 40 -9.16 -10.03 1.33
CA ARG A 40 -8.66 -11.38 1.65
C ARG A 40 -7.62 -11.86 0.62
N ALA A 41 -7.92 -11.75 -0.67
CA ALA A 41 -6.98 -12.15 -1.73
C ALA A 41 -5.70 -11.31 -1.68
N LEU A 42 -5.84 -10.01 -1.47
CA LEU A 42 -4.69 -9.12 -1.24
C LEU A 42 -3.86 -9.56 -0.02
N SER A 43 -4.51 -9.98 1.08
CA SER A 43 -3.83 -10.49 2.26
C SER A 43 -2.98 -11.72 1.94
N GLU A 44 -3.52 -12.65 1.16
CA GLU A 44 -2.82 -13.86 0.72
C GLU A 44 -1.61 -13.51 -0.17
N TYR A 45 -1.75 -12.57 -1.11
CA TYR A 45 -0.63 -12.12 -1.97
C TYR A 45 0.50 -11.43 -1.21
N LEU A 46 0.15 -10.70 -0.15
CA LEU A 46 1.14 -10.02 0.69
C LEU A 46 1.73 -10.94 1.77
N GLY A 47 1.24 -12.18 1.89
CA GLY A 47 1.66 -13.13 2.92
C GLY A 47 1.22 -12.72 4.33
N HIS A 48 0.14 -11.94 4.44
CA HIS A 48 -0.43 -11.54 5.72
C HIS A 48 -1.32 -12.65 6.28
N HIS A 49 -0.93 -13.17 7.44
CA HIS A 49 -1.67 -14.21 8.15
C HIS A 49 -3.04 -13.74 8.67
N ASP A 50 -3.18 -12.44 8.97
CA ASP A 50 -4.44 -11.83 9.38
C ASP A 50 -4.98 -10.89 8.29
N PRO A 51 -6.09 -11.24 7.61
CA PRO A 51 -6.78 -10.32 6.71
C PRO A 51 -7.22 -9.02 7.39
N GLY A 52 -7.47 -9.04 8.70
CA GLY A 52 -7.75 -7.84 9.49
C GLY A 52 -6.57 -6.86 9.50
N PHE A 53 -5.34 -7.35 9.48
CA PHE A 53 -4.14 -6.52 9.38
C PHE A 53 -4.06 -5.82 8.03
N THR A 54 -4.34 -6.55 6.94
CA THR A 54 -4.44 -5.99 5.58
C THR A 54 -5.53 -4.93 5.51
N LEU A 55 -6.72 -5.21 6.07
CA LEU A 55 -7.82 -4.27 6.12
C LEU A 55 -7.43 -2.99 6.87
N ARG A 56 -6.91 -3.10 8.10
CA ARG A 56 -6.50 -1.93 8.89
C ARG A 56 -5.43 -1.10 8.18
N THR A 57 -4.50 -1.77 7.49
CA THR A 57 -3.39 -1.10 6.79
C THR A 57 -3.89 -0.35 5.55
N TYR A 58 -4.82 -0.90 4.79
CA TYR A 58 -5.18 -0.39 3.46
C TYR A 58 -6.63 0.09 3.31
N THR A 59 -7.43 0.09 4.39
CA THR A 59 -8.83 0.58 4.34
C THR A 59 -8.95 2.00 3.80
N HIS A 60 -7.95 2.85 4.04
CA HIS A 60 -7.89 4.22 3.54
C HIS A 60 -7.72 4.32 2.02
N LEU A 61 -7.32 3.23 1.36
CA LEU A 61 -7.18 3.13 -0.09
C LEU A 61 -8.45 2.61 -0.75
N MET A 62 -9.39 2.04 0.01
CA MET A 62 -10.68 1.65 -0.55
C MET A 62 -11.52 2.92 -0.68
N PRO A 63 -11.74 3.45 -1.90
CA PRO A 63 -12.67 4.55 -2.05
C PRO A 63 -14.05 4.06 -1.60
N PHE A 64 -14.70 4.80 -0.70
CA PHE A 64 -16.12 4.64 -0.37
C PHE A 64 -16.94 5.04 -1.61
N SER A 65 -16.90 4.22 -2.65
CA SER A 65 -17.59 4.51 -3.89
C SER A 65 -19.01 3.95 -3.79
N SER A 66 -19.84 4.65 -3.01
CA SER A 66 -21.29 4.45 -3.01
C SER A 66 -21.85 4.45 -4.44
N ALA A 67 -21.23 5.24 -5.34
CA ALA A 67 -21.51 5.24 -6.77
C ALA A 67 -21.14 3.92 -7.50
N ARG A 68 -19.98 3.30 -7.21
CA ARG A 68 -19.59 1.99 -7.78
C ARG A 68 -20.52 0.90 -7.27
N THR A 69 -20.83 0.89 -5.96
CA THR A 69 -21.78 -0.05 -5.37
C THR A 69 -23.15 0.10 -6.00
N ARG A 70 -23.64 1.34 -6.15
CA ARG A 70 -24.92 1.62 -6.81
C ARG A 70 -24.93 1.14 -8.25
N ARG A 71 -23.91 1.45 -9.05
CA ARG A 71 -23.81 0.99 -10.45
C ARG A 71 -23.77 -0.53 -10.57
N ALA A 72 -23.07 -1.22 -9.68
CA ALA A 72 -23.02 -2.68 -9.67
C ALA A 72 -24.40 -3.29 -9.40
N ILE A 73 -25.14 -2.73 -8.44
CA ILE A 73 -26.51 -3.13 -8.14
C ILE A 73 -27.44 -2.80 -9.32
N ASP A 74 -27.38 -1.58 -9.85
CA ASP A 74 -28.19 -1.16 -11.00
C ASP A 74 -27.95 -2.07 -12.21
N ALA A 75 -26.71 -2.51 -12.48
CA ALA A 75 -26.39 -3.41 -13.59
C ALA A 75 -27.06 -4.80 -13.48
N VAL A 76 -27.18 -5.33 -12.26
CA VAL A 76 -27.88 -6.60 -12.00
C VAL A 76 -29.37 -6.48 -12.30
N PHE A 77 -29.97 -5.31 -12.05
CA PHE A 77 -31.40 -5.09 -12.21
C PHE A 77 -31.81 -4.47 -13.56
N VAL A 78 -30.89 -3.83 -14.30
CA VAL A 78 -31.13 -3.28 -15.65
C VAL A 78 -31.07 -4.35 -16.74
N THR A 79 -30.39 -5.46 -16.48
CA THR A 79 -30.28 -6.58 -17.44
C THR A 79 -31.41 -7.62 -17.26
N GLY A 80 -32.42 -7.32 -16.43
CA GLY A 80 -33.59 -8.17 -16.19
C GLY A 80 -34.84 -7.71 -16.91
#